data_AF-A0A2V5IYZ7-F1
#
_entry.id   AF-A0A2V5IYZ7-F1
#
_cell.length_a   1.000
_cell.length_b   1.000
_cell.length_c   1.000
_cell.angle_alpha   90.00
_cell.angle_beta   90.00
_cell.angle_gamma   90.00
#
_symmetry.space_group_name_H-M   'P 1'
#
loop_
_entity.id
_entity.type
_entity.pdbx_description
1 polymer ?
#
loop_
_entity_poly.entity_id
_entity_poly.type
_entity_poly.pdbx_seq_one_letter_code
_entity_poly.pdbx_strand_id
1 'polypeptide(L)'
;MTTTAAPLNAPPADFATRVQGTLMGGALGDAFGYLVEFDALAEIAAKYGPALLLDLSQAHGTAHFSDDTQMTLYTLDGLLDVLEWANNGVSADINACQWLAYLRWLKTQGIEAAEHAPAQSARWIDAQSVLHHQRHPGNACVSGLATGDMGTVFRPVNLDSKGCGTVMRSAPYGLLPNIDAESIYKISSEGASLTHGHPAARQSSAAFSWLIHALVMGGLNLREAATSARDRAVAEPNADADLLARLESALTLSAHDGGQLHGDSLTDALGLGWIAEEALAVALYSVLVTEAAAVSPVDHFLAAIRLATNHSGDSDSTASIAGNILGAFYGEAALPPSWLTMAEAPILIRHLGAEFIKLTTGE
;
A
#
# COMPACT_ATOMS: atom_id res chain seq x y z
N MET A 1 -13.14 32.24 -18.17
CA MET A 1 -11.96 31.51 -18.70
C MET A 1 -11.10 31.14 -17.52
N THR A 2 -11.44 30.05 -16.87
CA THR A 2 -10.64 29.46 -15.79
C THR A 2 -9.50 28.70 -16.46
N THR A 3 -8.28 29.22 -16.31
CA THR A 3 -7.06 28.53 -16.70
C THR A 3 -6.86 27.36 -15.74
N THR A 4 -7.32 26.18 -16.14
CA THR A 4 -6.85 24.92 -15.58
C THR A 4 -5.34 24.88 -15.82
N ALA A 5 -4.56 25.01 -14.74
CA ALA A 5 -3.14 24.69 -14.78
C ALA A 5 -3.01 23.29 -15.39
N ALA A 6 -2.18 23.15 -16.43
CA ALA A 6 -1.91 21.84 -17.00
C ALA A 6 -1.40 20.94 -15.87
N PRO A 7 -1.96 19.73 -15.67
CA PRO A 7 -1.38 18.78 -14.72
C PRO A 7 0.09 18.58 -15.11
N LEU A 8 0.95 18.32 -14.12
CA LEU A 8 2.26 17.75 -14.38
C LEU A 8 2.08 16.68 -15.46
N ASN A 9 2.68 16.90 -16.63
CA ASN A 9 2.72 15.91 -17.69
C ASN A 9 3.42 14.69 -17.09
N ALA A 10 2.65 13.75 -16.52
CA ALA A 10 3.19 12.48 -16.10
C ALA A 10 3.87 11.89 -17.34
N PRO A 11 5.17 11.59 -17.29
CA PRO A 11 5.83 10.98 -18.44
C PRO A 11 5.04 9.71 -18.80
N PRO A 12 4.96 9.34 -20.09
CA PRO A 12 4.29 8.12 -20.49
C PRO A 12 5.00 6.93 -19.81
N ALA A 13 4.41 6.42 -18.74
CA ALA A 13 4.84 5.21 -18.05
C ALA A 13 4.02 4.06 -18.61
N ASP A 14 4.74 3.07 -19.16
CA ASP A 14 4.14 1.82 -19.60
C ASP A 14 3.74 0.94 -18.39
N PHE A 15 3.04 -0.16 -18.67
CA PHE A 15 2.57 -1.05 -17.62
C PHE A 15 3.72 -1.60 -16.75
N ALA A 16 4.84 -1.98 -17.37
CA ALA A 16 5.99 -2.55 -16.67
C ALA A 16 6.60 -1.56 -15.66
N THR A 17 6.83 -0.32 -16.08
CA THR A 17 7.36 0.74 -15.22
C THR A 17 6.39 1.13 -14.13
N ARG A 18 5.07 1.05 -14.35
CA ARG A 18 4.04 1.26 -13.30
C ARG A 18 4.02 0.14 -12.27
N VAL A 19 4.16 -1.12 -12.68
CA VAL A 19 4.27 -2.26 -11.75
C VAL A 19 5.50 -2.10 -10.87
N GLN A 20 6.68 -1.88 -11.48
CA GLN A 20 7.93 -1.70 -10.74
C GLN A 20 7.89 -0.44 -9.87
N GLY A 21 7.34 0.66 -10.41
CA GLY A 21 7.12 1.92 -9.72
C GLY A 21 6.28 1.74 -8.47
N THR A 22 5.14 1.06 -8.57
CA THR A 22 4.22 0.81 -7.45
C THR A 22 4.90 0.04 -6.34
N LEU A 23 5.55 -1.09 -6.67
CA LEU A 23 6.18 -1.97 -5.69
C LEU A 23 7.38 -1.30 -5.00
N MET A 24 8.27 -0.71 -5.78
CA MET A 24 9.46 -0.05 -5.25
C MET A 24 9.11 1.26 -4.55
N GLY A 25 8.13 2.01 -5.05
CA GLY A 25 7.65 3.24 -4.44
C GLY A 25 7.07 2.99 -3.05
N GLY A 26 6.25 1.95 -2.90
CA GLY A 26 5.77 1.51 -1.59
C GLY A 26 6.91 1.13 -0.65
N ALA A 27 7.84 0.29 -1.12
CA ALA A 27 8.97 -0.14 -0.31
C ALA A 27 9.90 1.00 0.14
N LEU A 28 10.07 2.03 -0.70
CA LEU A 28 10.81 3.24 -0.34
C LEU A 28 10.05 4.12 0.65
N GLY A 29 8.72 4.22 0.50
CA GLY A 29 7.85 4.93 1.44
C GLY A 29 7.86 4.29 2.82
N ASP A 30 7.62 2.98 2.86
CA ASP A 30 7.75 2.13 4.05
C ASP A 30 9.12 2.34 4.73
N ALA A 31 10.23 2.08 4.00
CA ALA A 31 11.56 2.18 4.60
C ALA A 31 11.91 3.59 5.13
N PHE A 32 11.32 4.64 4.55
CA PHE A 32 11.49 6.00 5.04
C PHE A 32 10.63 6.28 6.29
N GLY A 33 9.36 5.88 6.28
CA GLY A 33 8.47 6.06 7.41
C GLY A 33 8.82 5.18 8.61
N TYR A 34 9.39 4.01 8.37
CA TYR A 34 9.84 3.08 9.41
C TYR A 34 10.95 3.65 10.30
N LEU A 35 11.65 4.69 9.83
CA LEU A 35 12.64 5.41 10.63
C LEU A 35 12.02 6.17 11.82
N VAL A 36 10.70 6.36 11.83
CA VAL A 36 9.93 7.17 12.79
C VAL A 36 8.55 6.62 13.17
N GLU A 37 8.17 5.40 12.74
CA GLU A 37 6.83 4.78 12.94
C GLU A 37 6.21 4.96 14.34
N PHE A 38 7.02 4.94 15.40
CA PHE A 38 6.55 5.08 16.79
C PHE A 38 6.98 6.38 17.48
N ASP A 39 7.67 7.27 16.75
CA ASP A 39 8.15 8.54 17.28
C ASP A 39 7.01 9.58 17.21
N ALA A 40 6.69 10.23 18.32
CA ALA A 40 5.84 11.42 18.29
C ALA A 40 6.55 12.55 17.50
N LEU A 41 5.81 13.51 16.94
CA LEU A 41 6.39 14.59 16.14
C LEU A 41 7.51 15.36 16.87
N ALA A 42 7.37 15.57 18.17
CA ALA A 42 8.40 16.19 19.01
C ALA A 42 9.68 15.34 19.11
N GLU A 43 9.57 14.02 19.10
CA GLU A 43 10.69 13.08 19.12
C GLU A 43 11.38 13.03 17.76
N ILE A 44 10.62 13.04 16.66
CA ILE A 44 11.14 13.21 15.29
C ILE A 44 11.96 14.51 15.21
N ALA A 45 11.42 15.62 15.72
CA ALA A 45 12.11 16.90 15.74
C ALA A 45 13.37 16.89 16.62
N ALA A 46 13.35 16.16 17.74
CA ALA A 46 14.53 16.00 18.58
C ALA A 46 15.64 15.18 17.89
N LYS A 47 15.26 14.19 17.09
CA LYS A 47 16.18 13.27 16.39
C LYS A 47 16.79 13.89 15.13
N TYR A 48 15.98 14.58 14.31
CA TYR A 48 16.39 15.08 13.00
C TYR A 48 16.46 16.62 12.90
N GLY A 49 16.08 17.33 13.96
CA GLY A 49 16.07 18.79 14.01
C GLY A 49 14.77 19.42 13.52
N PRO A 50 14.71 20.76 13.41
CA PRO A 50 13.47 21.49 13.13
C PRO A 50 12.89 21.25 11.74
N ALA A 51 13.68 20.67 10.82
CA ALA A 51 13.23 20.29 9.48
C ALA A 51 12.68 18.86 9.43
N LEU A 52 12.66 18.16 10.57
CA LEU A 52 12.21 16.77 10.71
C LEU A 52 13.01 15.81 9.80
N LEU A 53 12.45 14.63 9.51
CA LEU A 53 13.08 13.66 8.61
C LEU A 53 12.92 14.13 7.15
N LEU A 54 14.03 14.34 6.45
CA LEU A 54 14.07 14.90 5.09
C LEU A 54 14.54 13.90 4.03
N ASP A 55 15.48 13.02 4.36
CA ASP A 55 16.09 12.14 3.38
C ASP A 55 16.47 10.79 3.98
N LEU A 56 16.33 9.73 3.17
CA LEU A 56 16.63 8.36 3.58
C LEU A 56 18.11 8.18 3.98
N SER A 57 19.01 9.05 3.52
CA SER A 57 20.42 9.09 3.97
C SER A 57 20.60 9.44 5.45
N GLN A 58 19.54 9.90 6.13
CA GLN A 58 19.52 10.11 7.58
C GLN A 58 19.29 8.81 8.37
N ALA A 59 19.03 7.68 7.69
CA ALA A 59 18.98 6.36 8.33
C ALA A 59 20.32 5.99 8.98
N HIS A 60 20.27 5.40 10.16
CA HIS A 60 21.46 4.84 10.81
C HIS A 60 21.74 3.44 10.27
N GLY A 61 22.49 3.35 9.17
CA GLY A 61 22.82 2.07 8.52
C GLY A 61 21.96 1.82 7.27
N THR A 62 21.58 0.58 7.02
CA THR A 62 20.67 0.24 5.92
C THR A 62 19.25 0.68 6.28
N ALA A 63 18.56 1.36 5.37
CA ALA A 63 17.14 1.63 5.52
C ALA A 63 16.36 0.34 5.27
N HIS A 64 15.70 -0.17 6.31
CA HIS A 64 14.93 -1.41 6.27
C HIS A 64 13.46 -1.08 6.02
N PHE A 65 12.78 -1.87 5.19
CA PHE A 65 11.31 -1.83 5.08
C PHE A 65 10.64 -2.60 6.24
N SER A 66 9.37 -2.39 6.57
CA SER A 66 8.65 -3.04 7.67
C SER A 66 7.88 -4.29 7.22
N ASP A 67 6.90 -4.75 8.00
CA ASP A 67 5.97 -5.78 7.57
C ASP A 67 5.08 -5.35 6.40
N ASP A 68 4.88 -4.04 6.18
CA ASP A 68 4.19 -3.47 5.02
C ASP A 68 4.71 -4.03 3.70
N THR A 69 6.00 -3.84 3.43
CA THR A 69 6.63 -4.35 2.21
C THR A 69 6.66 -5.88 2.21
N GLN A 70 6.95 -6.52 3.34
CA GLN A 70 6.95 -7.98 3.41
C GLN A 70 5.60 -8.54 2.97
N MET A 71 4.51 -8.07 3.59
CA MET A 71 3.16 -8.52 3.30
C MET A 71 2.71 -8.13 1.88
N THR A 72 3.12 -6.97 1.37
CA THR A 72 2.91 -6.57 -0.03
C THR A 72 3.52 -7.58 -1.01
N LEU A 73 4.76 -8.01 -0.76
CA LEU A 73 5.45 -8.98 -1.61
C LEU A 73 4.81 -10.37 -1.52
N TYR A 74 4.28 -10.77 -0.36
CA TYR A 74 3.48 -11.99 -0.24
C TYR A 74 2.06 -11.85 -0.82
N THR A 75 1.49 -10.65 -0.90
CA THR A 75 0.30 -10.40 -1.73
C THR A 75 0.63 -10.66 -3.20
N LEU A 76 1.73 -10.08 -3.69
CA LEU A 76 2.17 -10.29 -5.07
C LEU A 76 2.46 -11.76 -5.36
N ASP A 77 3.17 -12.47 -4.48
CA ASP A 77 3.46 -13.91 -4.64
C ASP A 77 2.20 -14.78 -4.66
N GLY A 78 1.18 -14.45 -3.84
CA GLY A 78 -0.13 -15.10 -3.91
C GLY A 78 -0.79 -14.93 -5.29
N LEU A 79 -0.68 -13.74 -5.89
CA LEU A 79 -1.17 -13.48 -7.25
C LEU A 79 -0.33 -14.18 -8.32
N LEU A 80 1.00 -14.29 -8.15
CA LEU A 80 1.86 -15.06 -9.06
C LEU A 80 1.42 -16.52 -9.12
N ASP A 81 1.09 -17.13 -7.98
CA ASP A 81 0.59 -18.51 -7.90
C ASP A 81 -0.70 -18.68 -8.72
N VAL A 82 -1.65 -17.73 -8.60
CA VAL A 82 -2.89 -17.71 -9.40
C VAL A 82 -2.58 -17.62 -10.90
N LEU A 83 -1.70 -16.69 -11.28
CA LEU A 83 -1.36 -16.45 -12.68
C LEU A 83 -0.62 -17.64 -13.31
N GLU A 84 0.25 -18.31 -12.55
CA GLU A 84 0.93 -19.55 -12.97
C GLU A 84 -0.08 -20.66 -13.28
N TRP A 85 -1.07 -20.87 -12.40
CA TRP A 85 -2.15 -21.83 -12.66
C TRP A 85 -2.97 -21.45 -13.89
N ALA A 86 -3.35 -20.17 -14.01
CA ALA A 86 -4.15 -19.67 -15.13
C ALA A 86 -3.42 -19.86 -16.46
N ASN A 87 -2.11 -19.57 -16.53
CA ASN A 87 -1.29 -19.75 -17.72
C ASN A 87 -1.07 -21.22 -18.08
N ASN A 88 -1.21 -22.13 -17.12
CA ASN A 88 -1.25 -23.58 -17.34
C ASN A 88 -2.65 -24.11 -17.72
N GLY A 89 -3.64 -23.23 -17.90
CA GLY A 89 -5.01 -23.59 -18.26
C GLY A 89 -5.85 -24.12 -17.10
N VAL A 90 -5.47 -23.84 -15.85
CA VAL A 90 -6.15 -24.30 -14.65
C VAL A 90 -6.61 -23.10 -13.82
N SER A 91 -7.87 -23.09 -13.40
CA SER A 91 -8.37 -22.06 -12.49
C SER A 91 -7.84 -22.27 -11.08
N ALA A 92 -7.40 -21.21 -10.41
CA ALA A 92 -7.06 -21.18 -8.99
C ALA A 92 -8.00 -20.24 -8.22
N ASP A 93 -8.24 -20.56 -6.95
CA ASP A 93 -8.94 -19.65 -6.03
C ASP A 93 -7.95 -18.60 -5.51
N ILE A 94 -8.21 -17.33 -5.85
CA ILE A 94 -7.32 -16.22 -5.52
C ILE A 94 -7.15 -16.07 -4.01
N ASN A 95 -8.25 -16.20 -3.25
CA ASN A 95 -8.21 -16.04 -1.80
C ASN A 95 -7.45 -17.20 -1.14
N ALA A 96 -7.58 -18.42 -1.66
CA ALA A 96 -6.83 -19.56 -1.17
C ALA A 96 -5.32 -19.42 -1.45
N CYS A 97 -4.91 -19.04 -2.67
CA CYS A 97 -3.52 -18.76 -3.00
C CYS A 97 -2.95 -17.64 -2.12
N GLN A 98 -3.73 -16.58 -1.91
CA GLN A 98 -3.35 -15.46 -1.08
C GLN A 98 -3.19 -15.84 0.40
N TRP A 99 -4.13 -16.63 0.92
CA TRP A 99 -4.09 -17.11 2.30
C TRP A 99 -2.88 -18.01 2.54
N LEU A 100 -2.59 -18.93 1.61
CA LEU A 100 -1.40 -19.77 1.67
C LEU A 100 -0.12 -18.92 1.64
N ALA A 101 -0.07 -17.85 0.85
CA ALA A 101 1.05 -16.92 0.84
C ALA A 101 1.24 -16.23 2.19
N TYR A 102 0.16 -15.76 2.81
CA TYR A 102 0.26 -15.15 4.14
C TYR A 102 0.62 -16.15 5.24
N LEU A 103 0.18 -17.42 5.17
CA LEU A 103 0.64 -18.46 6.10
C LEU A 103 2.14 -18.74 5.94
N ARG A 104 2.69 -18.67 4.72
CA ARG A 104 4.15 -18.74 4.50
C ARG A 104 4.87 -17.55 5.12
N TRP A 105 4.36 -16.34 4.93
CA TRP A 105 4.87 -15.15 5.62
C TRP A 105 4.85 -15.30 7.14
N LEU A 106 3.73 -15.76 7.73
CA LEU A 106 3.61 -15.97 9.18
C LEU A 106 4.70 -16.91 9.68
N LYS A 107 4.96 -18.00 8.95
CA LYS A 107 6.04 -18.94 9.25
C LYS A 107 7.42 -18.30 9.17
N THR A 108 7.68 -17.40 8.20
CA THR A 108 8.96 -16.68 8.16
C THR A 108 9.13 -15.70 9.31
N GLN A 109 8.03 -15.27 9.94
CA GLN A 109 8.07 -14.51 11.19
C GLN A 109 8.29 -15.41 12.41
N GLY A 110 8.53 -16.72 12.26
CA GLY A 110 8.73 -17.64 13.39
C GLY A 110 7.47 -17.89 14.22
N ILE A 111 6.29 -17.65 13.63
CA ILE A 111 4.99 -17.85 14.28
C ILE A 111 4.32 -19.05 13.62
N GLU A 112 3.92 -20.03 14.43
CA GLU A 112 3.18 -21.20 13.96
C GLU A 112 1.68 -20.91 13.94
N ALA A 113 1.01 -21.29 12.86
CA ALA A 113 -0.44 -21.33 12.81
C ALA A 113 -0.96 -22.58 13.56
N ALA A 114 -2.27 -22.60 13.84
CA ALA A 114 -2.92 -23.76 14.43
C ALA A 114 -2.65 -25.07 13.65
N GLU A 115 -2.63 -26.21 14.35
CA GLU A 115 -2.26 -27.52 13.79
C GLU A 115 -3.12 -27.93 12.58
N HIS A 116 -4.37 -27.44 12.51
CA HIS A 116 -5.28 -27.72 11.39
C HIS A 116 -5.07 -26.83 10.17
N ALA A 117 -4.18 -25.83 10.24
CA ALA A 117 -3.82 -25.02 9.09
C ALA A 117 -3.24 -25.90 7.98
N PRO A 118 -3.57 -25.67 6.70
CA PRO A 118 -3.06 -26.49 5.62
C PRO A 118 -1.55 -26.34 5.48
N ALA A 119 -0.88 -27.42 5.11
CA ALA A 119 0.54 -27.34 4.74
C ALA A 119 0.74 -26.42 3.53
N GLN A 120 1.71 -25.52 3.61
CA GLN A 120 2.02 -24.58 2.53
C GLN A 120 3.18 -25.11 1.69
N SER A 121 2.99 -25.25 0.38
CA SER A 121 4.09 -25.53 -0.55
C SER A 121 5.04 -24.34 -0.58
N ALA A 122 6.34 -24.60 -0.41
CA ALA A 122 7.35 -23.55 -0.43
C ALA A 122 7.48 -22.93 -1.83
N ARG A 123 7.69 -21.61 -1.90
CA ARG A 123 7.93 -20.82 -3.11
C ARG A 123 9.26 -20.09 -3.00
N TRP A 124 9.74 -19.53 -4.13
CA TRP A 124 11.04 -18.86 -4.21
C TRP A 124 11.21 -17.73 -3.19
N ILE A 125 10.13 -16.99 -2.93
CA ILE A 125 10.12 -15.86 -1.97
C ILE A 125 10.47 -16.30 -0.55
N ASP A 126 10.11 -17.53 -0.15
CA ASP A 126 10.34 -18.02 1.22
C ASP A 126 11.83 -18.23 1.53
N ALA A 127 12.68 -18.38 0.50
CA ALA A 127 14.12 -18.52 0.66
C ALA A 127 14.83 -17.18 0.90
N GLN A 128 14.13 -16.05 0.79
CA GLN A 128 14.72 -14.72 0.93
C GLN A 128 14.80 -14.31 2.40
N SER A 129 15.98 -14.48 3.02
CA SER A 129 16.18 -14.24 4.46
C SER A 129 15.85 -12.83 4.93
N VAL A 130 15.90 -11.84 4.04
CA VAL A 130 15.51 -10.44 4.34
C VAL A 130 14.05 -10.33 4.80
N LEU A 131 13.18 -11.25 4.35
CA LEU A 131 11.76 -11.30 4.71
C LEU A 131 11.48 -12.07 6.02
N HIS A 132 12.51 -12.60 6.68
CA HIS A 132 12.39 -13.41 7.91
C HIS A 132 12.63 -12.58 9.18
N HIS A 133 13.00 -11.31 9.03
CA HIS A 133 13.16 -10.41 10.15
C HIS A 133 11.79 -9.92 10.63
N GLN A 134 11.45 -10.19 11.88
CA GLN A 134 10.27 -9.62 12.53
C GLN A 134 10.46 -8.09 12.65
N ARG A 135 9.56 -7.33 12.01
CA ARG A 135 9.58 -5.87 11.98
C ARG A 135 8.21 -5.32 12.36
N HIS A 136 7.86 -5.51 13.63
CA HIS A 136 6.59 -5.08 14.23
C HIS A 136 5.33 -5.51 13.48
N PRO A 137 5.17 -6.80 13.13
CA PRO A 137 4.05 -7.25 12.31
C PRO A 137 2.70 -6.86 12.92
N GLY A 138 1.80 -6.30 12.10
CA GLY A 138 0.48 -5.89 12.53
C GLY A 138 -0.26 -7.01 13.28
N ASN A 139 -0.68 -6.73 14.53
CA ASN A 139 -1.23 -7.75 15.43
C ASN A 139 -2.39 -8.55 14.83
N ALA A 140 -3.28 -7.90 14.09
CA ALA A 140 -4.43 -8.56 13.45
C ALA A 140 -4.02 -9.43 12.24
N CYS A 141 -2.93 -9.10 11.54
CA CYS A 141 -2.36 -9.97 10.52
C CYS A 141 -1.91 -11.29 11.16
N VAL A 142 -1.13 -11.18 12.24
CA VAL A 142 -0.62 -12.34 12.98
C VAL A 142 -1.76 -13.15 13.60
N SER A 143 -2.62 -12.52 14.39
CA SER A 143 -3.68 -13.24 15.12
C SER A 143 -4.69 -13.89 14.18
N GLY A 144 -4.98 -13.26 13.04
CA GLY A 144 -5.90 -13.79 12.04
C GLY A 144 -5.35 -15.05 11.38
N LEU A 145 -4.10 -15.01 10.92
CA LEU A 145 -3.44 -16.15 10.28
C LEU A 145 -3.14 -17.28 11.26
N ALA A 146 -2.77 -16.94 12.50
CA ALA A 146 -2.47 -17.92 13.55
C ALA A 146 -3.66 -18.83 13.88
N THR A 147 -4.90 -18.39 13.61
CA THR A 147 -6.10 -19.24 13.78
C THR A 147 -6.07 -20.51 12.93
N GLY A 148 -5.33 -20.51 11.80
CA GLY A 148 -5.39 -21.59 10.82
C GLY A 148 -6.70 -21.64 10.02
N ASP A 149 -7.59 -20.67 10.20
CA ASP A 149 -8.86 -20.56 9.48
C ASP A 149 -8.75 -19.53 8.34
N MET A 150 -9.27 -19.88 7.17
CA MET A 150 -9.35 -18.94 6.04
C MET A 150 -10.52 -17.98 6.24
N GLY A 151 -10.23 -16.78 6.71
CA GLY A 151 -11.23 -15.72 6.88
C GLY A 151 -11.93 -15.37 5.56
N THR A 152 -13.23 -15.07 5.62
CA THR A 152 -14.02 -14.69 4.44
C THR A 152 -14.88 -13.47 4.73
N VAL A 153 -15.47 -12.85 3.71
CA VAL A 153 -16.38 -11.71 3.90
C VAL A 153 -17.58 -12.05 4.81
N PHE A 154 -18.02 -13.31 4.80
CA PHE A 154 -19.16 -13.82 5.59
C PHE A 154 -18.75 -14.39 6.95
N ARG A 155 -17.51 -14.85 7.09
CA ARG A 155 -16.93 -15.41 8.32
C ARG A 155 -15.50 -14.90 8.47
N PRO A 156 -15.30 -13.61 8.74
CA PRO A 156 -13.96 -13.08 8.85
C PRO A 156 -13.33 -13.46 10.19
N VAL A 157 -12.00 -13.52 10.21
CA VAL A 157 -11.23 -13.51 11.46
C VAL A 157 -11.06 -12.08 11.95
N ASN A 158 -10.83 -11.90 13.26
CA ASN A 158 -10.72 -10.58 13.90
C ASN A 158 -11.85 -9.62 13.51
N LEU A 159 -13.09 -9.98 13.90
CA LEU A 159 -14.32 -9.32 13.46
C LEU A 159 -14.30 -7.79 13.58
N ASP A 160 -13.73 -7.27 14.67
CA ASP A 160 -13.72 -5.84 14.98
C ASP A 160 -12.44 -5.12 14.56
N SER A 161 -11.46 -5.81 13.96
CA SER A 161 -10.17 -5.20 13.63
C SER A 161 -10.28 -4.24 12.45
N LYS A 162 -9.93 -2.97 12.71
CA LYS A 162 -9.85 -1.89 11.72
C LYS A 162 -8.42 -1.61 11.22
N GLY A 163 -7.42 -2.35 11.68
CA GLY A 163 -5.99 -2.06 11.44
C GLY A 163 -5.62 -1.83 9.97
N CYS A 164 -4.61 -0.97 9.74
CA CYS A 164 -4.05 -0.63 8.42
C CYS A 164 -3.44 -1.83 7.66
N GLY A 165 -3.18 -2.93 8.35
CA GLY A 165 -2.71 -4.23 7.84
C GLY A 165 -3.37 -4.73 6.55
N THR A 166 -4.61 -4.31 6.27
CA THR A 166 -5.29 -4.61 5.02
C THR A 166 -4.82 -3.72 3.87
N VAL A 167 -4.83 -2.39 4.06
CA VAL A 167 -4.59 -1.42 2.99
C VAL A 167 -3.12 -1.37 2.59
N MET A 168 -2.20 -1.44 3.56
CA MET A 168 -0.76 -1.32 3.33
C MET A 168 -0.19 -2.36 2.35
N ARG A 169 -0.86 -3.52 2.23
CA ARG A 169 -0.44 -4.65 1.38
C ARG A 169 -1.29 -4.88 0.14
N SER A 170 -2.21 -3.97 -0.18
CA SER A 170 -3.25 -4.21 -1.19
C SER A 170 -2.94 -3.67 -2.59
N ALA A 171 -1.92 -2.81 -2.75
CA ALA A 171 -1.57 -2.25 -4.06
C ALA A 171 -1.43 -3.30 -5.19
N PRO A 172 -0.86 -4.51 -4.97
CA PRO A 172 -0.74 -5.52 -6.01
C PRO A 172 -2.05 -5.98 -6.64
N TYR A 173 -3.18 -5.98 -5.92
CA TYR A 173 -4.47 -6.35 -6.51
C TYR A 173 -4.86 -5.39 -7.64
N GLY A 174 -4.61 -4.09 -7.46
CA GLY A 174 -4.89 -3.08 -8.47
C GLY A 174 -4.05 -3.19 -9.74
N LEU A 175 -2.93 -3.93 -9.70
CA LEU A 175 -2.03 -4.11 -10.84
C LEU A 175 -2.47 -5.21 -11.83
N LEU A 176 -3.47 -6.03 -11.47
CA LEU A 176 -3.95 -7.12 -12.35
C LEU A 176 -4.56 -6.55 -13.65
N PRO A 177 -3.97 -6.82 -14.83
CA PRO A 177 -4.54 -6.40 -16.10
C PRO A 177 -5.68 -7.33 -16.52
N ASN A 178 -6.51 -6.87 -17.45
CA ASN A 178 -7.61 -7.64 -18.05
C ASN A 178 -8.68 -8.14 -17.06
N ILE A 179 -8.65 -7.64 -15.82
CA ILE A 179 -9.70 -7.81 -14.81
C ILE A 179 -10.44 -6.49 -14.68
N ASP A 180 -11.76 -6.51 -14.64
CA ASP A 180 -12.55 -5.29 -14.48
C ASP A 180 -12.44 -4.72 -13.05
N ALA A 181 -12.61 -3.40 -12.92
CA ALA A 181 -12.43 -2.70 -11.65
C ALA A 181 -13.36 -3.21 -10.51
N GLU A 182 -14.57 -3.69 -10.82
CA GLU A 182 -15.47 -4.26 -9.81
C GLU A 182 -14.94 -5.58 -9.26
N SER A 183 -14.34 -6.40 -10.12
CA SER A 183 -13.64 -7.62 -9.70
C SER A 183 -12.42 -7.29 -8.84
N ILE A 184 -11.65 -6.25 -9.16
CA ILE A 184 -10.53 -5.78 -8.31
C ILE A 184 -11.00 -5.38 -6.91
N TYR A 185 -12.09 -4.60 -6.82
CA TYR A 185 -12.66 -4.20 -5.54
C TYR A 185 -13.02 -5.41 -4.68
N LYS A 186 -13.67 -6.42 -5.28
CA LYS A 186 -14.08 -7.66 -4.59
C LYS A 186 -12.88 -8.49 -4.14
N ILE A 187 -11.93 -8.76 -5.03
CA ILE A 187 -10.73 -9.55 -4.73
C ILE A 187 -9.98 -8.94 -3.54
N SER A 188 -9.79 -7.62 -3.54
CA SER A 188 -9.09 -6.93 -2.46
C SER A 188 -9.86 -6.98 -1.13
N SER A 189 -11.19 -6.79 -1.15
CA SER A 189 -12.04 -6.89 0.05
C SER A 189 -12.04 -8.30 0.65
N GLU A 190 -12.04 -9.33 -0.21
CA GLU A 190 -11.94 -10.73 0.20
C GLU A 190 -10.55 -11.04 0.77
N GLY A 191 -9.46 -10.58 0.13
CA GLY A 191 -8.09 -10.72 0.62
C GLY A 191 -7.86 -10.03 1.97
N ALA A 192 -8.51 -8.89 2.22
CA ALA A 192 -8.50 -8.23 3.53
C ALA A 192 -9.17 -9.09 4.62
N SER A 193 -10.26 -9.79 4.26
CA SER A 193 -11.05 -10.64 5.17
C SER A 193 -10.27 -11.83 5.73
N LEU A 194 -9.14 -12.19 5.12
CA LEU A 194 -8.21 -13.22 5.60
C LEU A 194 -7.61 -12.88 6.97
N THR A 195 -7.64 -11.61 7.38
CA THR A 195 -7.01 -11.14 8.63
C THR A 195 -7.82 -10.11 9.41
N HIS A 196 -8.70 -9.36 8.74
CA HIS A 196 -9.46 -8.27 9.35
C HIS A 196 -10.94 -8.37 8.96
N GLY A 197 -11.84 -8.37 9.95
CA GLY A 197 -13.27 -8.49 9.69
C GLY A 197 -14.05 -7.19 9.57
N HIS A 198 -13.51 -6.08 10.07
CA HIS A 198 -14.26 -4.83 10.10
C HIS A 198 -14.51 -4.31 8.68
N PRO A 199 -15.73 -3.85 8.34
CA PRO A 199 -16.04 -3.29 7.02
C PRO A 199 -15.10 -2.16 6.59
N ALA A 200 -14.82 -1.18 7.45
CA ALA A 200 -13.82 -0.13 7.20
C ALA A 200 -12.48 -0.66 6.69
N ALA A 201 -11.88 -1.67 7.33
CA ALA A 201 -10.60 -2.23 6.91
C ALA A 201 -10.65 -2.89 5.52
N ARG A 202 -11.72 -3.64 5.26
CA ARG A 202 -11.90 -4.35 3.99
C ARG A 202 -12.20 -3.41 2.84
N GLN A 203 -13.10 -2.45 3.06
CA GLN A 203 -13.48 -1.47 2.05
C GLN A 203 -12.36 -0.46 1.78
N SER A 204 -11.51 -0.14 2.77
CA SER A 204 -10.32 0.70 2.57
C SER A 204 -9.31 0.03 1.64
N SER A 205 -9.01 -1.26 1.89
CA SER A 205 -8.19 -2.08 1.00
C SER A 205 -8.76 -2.11 -0.42
N ALA A 206 -10.07 -2.32 -0.56
CA ALA A 206 -10.74 -2.35 -1.85
C ALA A 206 -10.73 -1.00 -2.59
N ALA A 207 -10.97 0.10 -1.89
CA ALA A 207 -10.90 1.46 -2.44
C ALA A 207 -9.47 1.80 -2.89
N PHE A 208 -8.45 1.38 -2.14
CA PHE A 208 -7.06 1.58 -2.51
C PHE A 208 -6.67 0.77 -3.75
N SER A 209 -7.00 -0.52 -3.81
CA SER A 209 -6.77 -1.35 -5.00
C SER A 209 -7.49 -0.83 -6.24
N TRP A 210 -8.73 -0.32 -6.07
CA TRP A 210 -9.46 0.38 -7.12
C TRP A 210 -8.70 1.62 -7.61
N LEU A 211 -8.22 2.45 -6.69
CA LEU A 211 -7.44 3.65 -7.02
C LEU A 211 -6.20 3.27 -7.85
N ILE A 212 -5.42 2.28 -7.41
CA ILE A 212 -4.25 1.79 -8.15
C ILE A 212 -4.65 1.32 -9.56
N HIS A 213 -5.73 0.54 -9.67
CA HIS A 213 -6.21 0.06 -10.96
C HIS A 213 -6.68 1.21 -11.89
N ALA A 214 -7.36 2.21 -11.34
CA ALA A 214 -7.81 3.38 -12.08
C ALA A 214 -6.64 4.23 -12.61
N LEU A 215 -5.54 4.30 -11.87
CA LEU A 215 -4.30 4.95 -12.33
C LEU A 215 -3.61 4.15 -13.44
N VAL A 216 -3.43 2.84 -13.24
CA VAL A 216 -2.59 1.99 -14.10
C VAL A 216 -3.32 1.56 -15.37
N MET A 217 -4.56 1.09 -15.24
CA MET A 217 -5.37 0.58 -16.35
C MET A 217 -6.34 1.63 -16.90
N GLY A 218 -6.90 2.45 -16.01
CA GLY A 218 -7.83 3.52 -16.38
C GLY A 218 -7.15 4.76 -16.97
N GLY A 219 -5.86 4.96 -16.68
CA GLY A 219 -5.10 6.14 -17.11
C GLY A 219 -5.62 7.46 -16.53
N LEU A 220 -6.36 7.40 -15.42
CA LEU A 220 -6.88 8.59 -14.75
C LEU A 220 -5.76 9.38 -14.08
N ASN A 221 -5.96 10.69 -13.88
CA ASN A 221 -5.07 11.46 -13.02
C ASN A 221 -5.31 11.15 -11.53
N LEU A 222 -4.41 11.62 -10.65
CA LEU A 222 -4.45 11.34 -9.21
C LEU A 222 -5.81 11.69 -8.57
N ARG A 223 -6.35 12.88 -8.86
CA ARG A 223 -7.61 13.33 -8.29
C ARG A 223 -8.82 12.60 -8.88
N GLU A 224 -8.81 12.32 -10.18
CA GLU A 224 -9.85 11.52 -10.84
C GLU A 224 -9.90 10.09 -10.29
N ALA A 225 -8.75 9.43 -10.15
CA ALA A 225 -8.65 8.08 -9.59
C ALA A 225 -9.15 8.04 -8.15
N ALA A 226 -8.71 9.00 -7.32
CA ALA A 226 -9.14 9.13 -5.93
C ALA A 226 -10.65 9.38 -5.78
N THR A 227 -11.20 10.27 -6.62
CA THR A 227 -12.64 10.54 -6.66
C THR A 227 -13.41 9.29 -7.08
N SER A 228 -12.93 8.55 -8.09
CA SER A 228 -13.56 7.31 -8.55
C SER A 228 -13.59 6.23 -7.47
N ALA A 229 -12.52 6.11 -6.66
CA ALA A 229 -12.46 5.17 -5.54
C ALA A 229 -13.46 5.54 -4.44
N ARG A 230 -13.59 6.84 -4.12
CA ARG A 230 -14.62 7.36 -3.19
C ARG A 230 -16.02 7.09 -3.70
N ASP A 231 -16.29 7.41 -4.97
CA ASP A 231 -17.62 7.20 -5.59
C ASP A 231 -18.00 5.72 -5.60
N ARG A 232 -17.04 4.84 -5.86
CA ARG A 232 -17.28 3.40 -5.78
C ARG A 232 -17.55 2.94 -4.33
N ALA A 233 -16.79 3.44 -3.35
CA ALA A 233 -17.05 3.13 -1.95
C ALA A 233 -18.47 3.57 -1.53
N VAL A 234 -18.94 4.73 -2.00
CA VAL A 234 -20.33 5.22 -1.76
C VAL A 234 -21.37 4.28 -2.36
N ALA A 235 -21.08 3.66 -3.51
CA ALA A 235 -21.98 2.73 -4.17
C ALA A 235 -22.06 1.34 -3.51
N GLU A 236 -21.22 1.06 -2.50
CA GLU A 236 -21.24 -0.22 -1.80
C GLU A 236 -22.54 -0.36 -0.96
N PRO A 237 -23.31 -1.46 -1.10
CA PRO A 237 -24.58 -1.62 -0.38
C PRO A 237 -24.47 -1.48 1.14
N ASN A 238 -23.31 -1.82 1.71
CA ASN A 238 -23.00 -1.67 3.13
C ASN A 238 -21.78 -0.73 3.32
N ALA A 239 -21.75 0.39 2.60
CA ALA A 239 -20.66 1.35 2.68
C ALA A 239 -20.36 1.76 4.14
N ASP A 240 -19.08 1.67 4.52
CA ASP A 240 -18.62 2.01 5.85
C ASP A 240 -18.50 3.53 6.01
N ALA A 241 -19.18 4.08 7.02
CA ALA A 241 -19.28 5.53 7.20
C ALA A 241 -17.93 6.18 7.54
N ASP A 242 -17.05 5.50 8.27
CA ASP A 242 -15.75 6.04 8.68
C ASP A 242 -14.85 6.16 7.45
N LEU A 243 -14.83 5.12 6.60
CA LEU A 243 -14.12 5.18 5.31
C LEU A 243 -14.61 6.34 4.45
N LEU A 244 -15.92 6.48 4.26
CA LEU A 244 -16.47 7.55 3.43
C LEU A 244 -16.10 8.92 3.97
N ALA A 245 -16.20 9.13 5.29
CA ALA A 245 -15.83 10.39 5.92
C ALA A 245 -14.34 10.72 5.74
N ARG A 246 -13.45 9.71 5.85
CA ARG A 246 -12.01 9.89 5.68
C ARG A 246 -11.60 10.19 4.24
N LEU A 247 -12.16 9.47 3.25
CA LEU A 247 -11.93 9.76 1.83
C LEU A 247 -12.44 11.16 1.45
N GLU A 248 -13.64 11.53 1.91
CA GLU A 248 -14.20 12.86 1.66
C GLU A 248 -13.33 13.97 2.25
N SER A 249 -12.85 13.76 3.49
CA SER A 249 -11.97 14.71 4.18
C SER A 249 -10.65 14.89 3.44
N ALA A 250 -9.99 13.81 3.01
CA ALA A 250 -8.75 13.89 2.25
C ALA A 250 -8.93 14.63 0.90
N LEU A 251 -10.00 14.33 0.17
CA LEU A 251 -10.31 14.98 -1.11
C LEU A 251 -10.63 16.47 -0.95
N THR A 252 -11.41 16.81 0.08
CA THR A 252 -11.84 18.19 0.37
C THR A 252 -10.67 19.03 0.87
N LEU A 253 -9.95 18.55 1.89
CA LEU A 253 -8.82 19.27 2.49
C LEU A 253 -7.68 19.49 1.49
N SER A 254 -7.41 18.52 0.59
CA SER A 254 -6.37 18.68 -0.43
C SER A 254 -6.73 19.68 -1.54
N ALA A 255 -8.00 20.09 -1.65
CA ALA A 255 -8.47 21.09 -2.61
C ALA A 255 -8.63 22.49 -2.01
N HIS A 256 -8.53 22.62 -0.69
CA HIS A 256 -8.74 23.90 -0.01
C HIS A 256 -7.48 24.78 -0.03
N ASP A 257 -7.66 26.07 -0.29
CA ASP A 257 -6.63 27.12 -0.18
C ASP A 257 -6.23 27.45 1.28
N GLY A 258 -6.69 26.65 2.26
CA GLY A 258 -6.51 26.88 3.70
C GLY A 258 -5.08 26.62 4.22
N GLY A 259 -4.16 26.28 3.33
CA GLY A 259 -2.79 25.88 3.66
C GLY A 259 -2.65 24.37 3.81
N GLN A 260 -1.45 23.88 3.53
CA GLN A 260 -1.09 22.47 3.71
C GLN A 260 -1.09 22.13 5.21
N LEU A 261 -1.74 21.01 5.58
CA LEU A 261 -1.71 20.44 6.91
C LEU A 261 -0.39 19.68 7.08
N HIS A 262 0.13 19.67 8.30
CA HIS A 262 1.39 19.01 8.65
C HIS A 262 1.35 18.49 10.09
N GLY A 263 2.12 17.44 10.38
CA GLY A 263 2.30 16.95 11.74
C GLY A 263 0.98 16.67 12.45
N ASP A 264 0.82 17.19 13.67
CA ASP A 264 -0.37 16.94 14.48
C ASP A 264 -1.66 17.48 13.84
N SER A 265 -1.59 18.61 13.11
CA SER A 265 -2.78 19.16 12.43
C SER A 265 -3.30 18.26 11.30
N LEU A 266 -2.41 17.48 10.68
CA LEU A 266 -2.77 16.47 9.69
C LEU A 266 -3.47 15.28 10.37
N THR A 267 -2.88 14.78 11.46
CA THR A 267 -3.42 13.61 12.18
C THR A 267 -4.69 13.93 12.95
N ASP A 268 -4.86 15.15 13.45
CA ASP A 268 -6.11 15.62 14.05
C ASP A 268 -7.27 15.60 13.05
N ALA A 269 -6.98 15.93 11.78
CA ALA A 269 -7.98 15.99 10.72
C ALA A 269 -8.30 14.60 10.12
N LEU A 270 -7.27 13.80 9.85
CA LEU A 270 -7.41 12.57 9.06
C LEU A 270 -7.19 11.29 9.87
N GLY A 271 -6.74 11.39 11.11
CA GLY A 271 -6.40 10.26 11.96
C GLY A 271 -4.91 9.96 12.01
N LEU A 272 -4.53 9.04 12.88
CA LEU A 272 -3.13 8.70 13.15
C LEU A 272 -2.59 7.64 12.19
N GLY A 273 -3.44 7.04 11.35
CA GLY A 273 -3.01 6.04 10.37
C GLY A 273 -3.09 4.59 10.84
N TRP A 274 -3.16 4.33 12.15
CA TRP A 274 -3.19 2.96 12.71
C TRP A 274 -4.37 2.08 12.24
N ILE A 275 -5.42 2.70 11.70
CA ILE A 275 -6.57 2.02 11.09
C ILE A 275 -6.66 2.35 9.60
N ALA A 276 -7.18 1.41 8.82
CA ALA A 276 -7.02 1.40 7.37
C ALA A 276 -7.56 2.65 6.66
N GLU A 277 -8.73 3.15 7.09
CA GLU A 277 -9.32 4.34 6.48
C GLU A 277 -8.53 5.62 6.80
N GLU A 278 -7.85 5.67 7.94
CA GLU A 278 -6.99 6.80 8.32
C GLU A 278 -5.67 6.75 7.54
N ALA A 279 -5.02 5.58 7.46
CA ALA A 279 -3.80 5.41 6.68
C ALA A 279 -4.00 5.82 5.21
N LEU A 280 -5.09 5.34 4.60
CA LEU A 280 -5.44 5.66 3.23
C LEU A 280 -5.70 7.17 3.05
N ALA A 281 -6.40 7.80 3.99
CA ALA A 281 -6.72 9.21 3.90
C ALA A 281 -5.50 10.12 4.06
N VAL A 282 -4.61 9.82 5.02
CA VAL A 282 -3.35 10.56 5.21
C VAL A 282 -2.46 10.45 3.97
N ALA A 283 -2.30 9.24 3.44
CA ALA A 283 -1.53 8.99 2.22
C ALA A 283 -2.12 9.75 1.02
N LEU A 284 -3.43 9.63 0.82
CA LEU A 284 -4.14 10.27 -0.30
C LEU A 284 -4.08 11.79 -0.22
N TYR A 285 -4.31 12.36 0.97
CA TYR A 285 -4.16 13.79 1.20
C TYR A 285 -2.75 14.26 0.86
N SER A 286 -1.73 13.54 1.36
CA SER A 286 -0.33 13.89 1.17
C SER A 286 0.04 13.94 -0.31
N VAL A 287 -0.37 12.93 -1.08
CA VAL A 287 -0.19 12.90 -2.53
C VAL A 287 -0.91 14.08 -3.20
N LEU A 288 -2.20 14.26 -2.95
CA LEU A 288 -2.99 15.27 -3.67
C LEU A 288 -2.58 16.70 -3.37
N VAL A 289 -2.22 17.02 -2.12
CA VAL A 289 -1.89 18.39 -1.70
C VAL A 289 -0.50 18.81 -2.20
N THR A 290 0.43 17.87 -2.39
CA THR A 290 1.80 18.17 -2.85
C THR A 290 1.92 18.27 -4.37
N GLU A 291 0.92 17.82 -5.12
CA GLU A 291 0.97 17.72 -6.59
C GLU A 291 1.23 19.08 -7.26
N ALA A 292 0.49 20.11 -6.86
CA ALA A 292 0.51 21.41 -7.55
C ALA A 292 1.85 22.15 -7.43
N ALA A 293 2.61 21.88 -6.36
CA ALA A 293 3.90 22.52 -6.10
C ALA A 293 5.08 21.75 -6.68
N ALA A 294 4.88 20.50 -7.12
CA ALA A 294 5.96 19.67 -7.62
C ALA A 294 6.44 20.13 -9.00
N VAL A 295 7.76 20.10 -9.21
CA VAL A 295 8.39 20.48 -10.49
C VAL A 295 8.89 19.27 -11.28
N SER A 296 8.93 18.09 -10.66
CA SER A 296 9.21 16.80 -11.28
C SER A 296 8.50 15.66 -10.54
N PRO A 297 8.38 14.46 -11.15
CA PRO A 297 7.86 13.28 -10.46
C PRO A 297 8.64 12.92 -9.18
N VAL A 298 9.97 13.08 -9.19
CA VAL A 298 10.83 12.82 -8.03
C VAL A 298 10.57 13.84 -6.92
N ASP A 299 10.37 15.11 -7.26
CA ASP A 299 10.05 16.15 -6.28
C ASP A 299 8.67 15.90 -5.65
N HIS A 300 7.69 15.47 -6.46
CA HIS A 300 6.38 15.09 -5.96
C HIS A 300 6.48 13.90 -4.98
N PHE A 301 7.23 12.85 -5.37
CA PHE A 301 7.48 11.69 -4.51
C PHE A 301 8.07 12.10 -3.17
N LEU A 302 9.18 12.84 -3.17
CA LEU A 302 9.83 13.28 -1.94
C LEU A 302 8.92 14.16 -1.08
N ALA A 303 8.15 15.07 -1.68
CA ALA A 303 7.23 15.94 -0.94
C ALA A 303 6.09 15.16 -0.29
N ALA A 304 5.44 14.26 -1.04
CA ALA A 304 4.33 13.46 -0.54
C ALA A 304 4.78 12.49 0.56
N ILE A 305 5.89 11.78 0.35
CA ILE A 305 6.44 10.83 1.34
C ILE A 305 6.83 11.56 2.62
N ARG A 306 7.51 12.70 2.55
CA ARG A 306 7.85 13.50 3.75
C ARG A 306 6.61 13.94 4.51
N LEU A 307 5.55 14.35 3.82
CA LEU A 307 4.31 14.76 4.46
C LEU A 307 3.60 13.56 5.11
N ALA A 308 3.53 12.44 4.40
CA ALA A 308 2.94 11.21 4.91
C ALA A 308 3.72 10.62 6.09
N THR A 309 5.02 10.89 6.21
CA THR A 309 5.84 10.35 7.31
C THR A 309 5.93 11.24 8.55
N ASN A 310 6.06 12.56 8.37
CA ASN A 310 6.38 13.46 9.47
C ASN A 310 5.14 13.86 10.29
N HIS A 311 4.60 12.90 11.04
CA HIS A 311 3.49 13.06 11.98
C HIS A 311 3.62 12.08 13.16
N SER A 312 2.76 12.20 14.17
CA SER A 312 2.83 11.42 15.43
C SER A 312 2.15 10.03 15.35
N GLY A 313 2.11 9.41 14.18
CA GLY A 313 1.22 8.29 13.87
C GLY A 313 1.95 7.19 13.10
N ASP A 314 1.18 6.35 12.41
CA ASP A 314 1.62 5.18 11.64
C ASP A 314 2.37 5.56 10.35
N SER A 315 3.59 6.05 10.51
CA SER A 315 4.33 6.78 9.48
C SER A 315 4.88 5.94 8.34
N ASP A 316 5.18 4.65 8.56
CA ASP A 316 5.61 3.71 7.52
C ASP A 316 4.45 3.34 6.61
N SER A 317 3.29 3.03 7.19
CA SER A 317 2.08 2.63 6.45
C SER A 317 1.50 3.74 5.58
N THR A 318 1.38 4.96 6.12
CA THR A 318 0.93 6.13 5.33
C THR A 318 1.90 6.46 4.20
N ALA A 319 3.21 6.37 4.43
CA ALA A 319 4.24 6.63 3.43
C ALA A 319 4.31 5.53 2.36
N SER A 320 4.17 4.26 2.76
CA SER A 320 4.10 3.10 1.88
C SER A 320 2.95 3.24 0.87
N ILE A 321 1.74 3.56 1.36
CA ILE A 321 0.56 3.77 0.52
C ILE A 321 0.78 4.96 -0.43
N ALA A 322 1.31 6.09 0.07
CA ALA A 322 1.61 7.25 -0.79
C ALA A 322 2.64 6.90 -1.88
N GLY A 323 3.65 6.11 -1.53
CA GLY A 323 4.67 5.60 -2.45
C GLY A 323 4.11 4.67 -3.52
N ASN A 324 3.19 3.77 -3.14
CA ASN A 324 2.47 2.94 -4.11
C ASN A 324 1.66 3.79 -5.09
N ILE A 325 0.91 4.80 -4.61
CA ILE A 325 0.10 5.68 -5.46
C ILE A 325 0.96 6.40 -6.49
N LEU A 326 2.05 7.03 -6.04
CA LEU A 326 2.93 7.78 -6.93
C LEU A 326 3.73 6.88 -7.87
N GLY A 327 4.11 5.69 -7.41
CA GLY A 327 4.69 4.65 -8.25
C GLY A 327 3.73 4.15 -9.32
N ALA A 328 2.45 3.97 -8.99
CA ALA A 328 1.41 3.60 -9.94
C ALA A 328 1.16 4.72 -10.97
N PHE A 329 1.23 5.98 -10.55
CA PHE A 329 0.95 7.13 -11.40
C PHE A 329 2.11 7.49 -12.34
N TYR A 330 3.33 7.56 -11.83
CA TYR A 330 4.53 7.99 -12.57
C TYR A 330 5.42 6.85 -13.06
N GLY A 331 5.19 5.62 -12.59
CA GLY A 331 6.14 4.52 -12.76
C GLY A 331 7.46 4.80 -12.04
N GLU A 332 8.54 4.21 -12.55
CA GLU A 332 9.88 4.39 -11.96
C GLU A 332 10.41 5.83 -12.04
N ALA A 333 9.81 6.70 -12.85
CA ALA A 333 10.23 8.09 -13.00
C ALA A 333 10.09 8.93 -11.71
N ALA A 334 9.24 8.50 -10.78
CA ALA A 334 9.10 9.14 -9.47
C ALA A 334 10.18 8.73 -8.46
N LEU A 335 10.89 7.64 -8.70
CA LEU A 335 11.75 7.03 -7.67
C LEU A 335 13.11 7.75 -7.60
N PRO A 336 13.49 8.33 -6.44
CA PRO A 336 14.77 9.01 -6.30
C PRO A 336 15.94 8.03 -6.49
N PRO A 337 16.89 8.29 -7.42
CA PRO A 337 18.02 7.38 -7.63
C PRO A 337 18.87 7.15 -6.38
N SER A 338 19.04 8.17 -5.53
CA SER A 338 19.75 8.04 -4.26
C SER A 338 19.06 7.05 -3.33
N TRP A 339 17.73 7.10 -3.23
CA TRP A 339 16.96 6.20 -2.38
C TRP A 339 16.99 4.76 -2.91
N LEU A 340 16.94 4.57 -4.24
CA LEU A 340 17.09 3.24 -4.85
C LEU A 340 18.41 2.55 -4.50
N THR A 341 19.50 3.31 -4.32
CA THR A 341 20.79 2.74 -3.90
C THR A 341 20.83 2.34 -2.43
N MET A 342 19.95 2.92 -1.61
CA MET A 342 19.84 2.65 -0.17
C MET A 342 18.73 1.64 0.16
N ALA A 343 17.82 1.40 -0.80
CA ALA A 343 16.72 0.47 -0.66
C ALA A 343 17.22 -0.91 -0.23
N GLU A 344 16.49 -1.53 0.68
CA GLU A 344 16.74 -2.90 1.07
C GLU A 344 16.17 -3.88 0.03
N ALA A 345 16.98 -4.88 -0.33
CA ALA A 345 16.62 -5.95 -1.27
C ALA A 345 15.92 -5.49 -2.58
N PRO A 346 16.39 -4.44 -3.28
CA PRO A 346 15.72 -3.94 -4.48
C PRO A 346 15.70 -4.96 -5.62
N ILE A 347 16.68 -5.88 -5.65
CA ILE A 347 16.74 -6.99 -6.61
C ILE A 347 15.57 -7.96 -6.40
N LEU A 348 15.20 -8.24 -5.15
CA LEU A 348 14.08 -9.12 -4.81
C LEU A 348 12.76 -8.50 -5.29
N ILE A 349 12.53 -7.23 -4.93
CA ILE A 349 11.30 -6.50 -5.32
C ILE A 349 11.19 -6.46 -6.84
N ARG A 350 12.29 -6.11 -7.53
CA ARG A 350 12.33 -6.08 -8.99
C ARG A 350 12.09 -7.45 -9.62
N HIS A 351 12.60 -8.52 -9.03
CA HIS A 351 12.39 -9.88 -9.51
C HIS A 351 10.91 -10.27 -9.46
N LEU A 352 10.24 -10.07 -8.33
CA LEU A 352 8.80 -10.38 -8.22
C LEU A 352 7.96 -9.52 -9.17
N GLY A 353 8.28 -8.22 -9.30
CA GLY A 353 7.64 -7.35 -10.28
C GLY A 353 7.84 -7.85 -11.72
N ALA A 354 9.04 -8.35 -12.06
CA ALA A 354 9.35 -8.88 -13.38
C ALA A 354 8.59 -10.19 -13.68
N GLU A 355 8.51 -11.12 -12.71
CA GLU A 355 7.69 -12.33 -12.88
C GLU A 355 6.20 -11.99 -13.01
N PHE A 356 5.71 -10.98 -12.28
CA PHE A 356 4.32 -10.52 -12.42
C PHE A 356 4.05 -9.97 -13.82
N ILE A 357 4.93 -9.10 -14.33
CA ILE A 357 4.81 -8.54 -15.69
C ILE A 357 4.80 -9.69 -16.71
N LYS A 358 5.80 -10.57 -16.66
CA LYS A 358 5.94 -11.73 -17.53
C LYS A 358 4.68 -12.60 -17.57
N LEU A 359 4.14 -12.97 -16.41
CA LEU A 359 2.94 -13.82 -16.32
C LEU A 359 1.66 -13.12 -16.81
N THR A 360 1.60 -11.79 -16.77
CA THR A 360 0.42 -11.02 -17.15
C THR A 360 0.45 -10.52 -18.60
N THR A 361 1.63 -10.37 -19.20
CA THR A 361 1.81 -9.94 -20.60
C THR A 361 2.09 -11.11 -21.54
N GLY A 362 2.57 -12.24 -21.02
CA GLY A 362 2.99 -13.40 -21.81
C GLY A 362 4.33 -13.21 -22.52
N GLU A 363 5.12 -12.21 -22.12
CA GLU A 363 6.47 -11.94 -22.63
C GLU A 363 7.55 -12.82 -22.00
#